data_AF-A0A528G7F0-F1
#
_entry.id   AF-A0A528G7F0-F1
#
_cell.length_a   1.000
_cell.length_b   1.000
_cell.length_c   1.000
_cell.angle_alpha   90.00
_cell.angle_beta   90.00
_cell.angle_gamma   90.00
#
_symmetry.space_group_name_H-M   'P 1'
#
loop_
_entity.id
_entity.type
_entity.pdbx_description
1 polymer ?
#
loop_
_entity_poly.entity_id
_entity_poly.type
_entity_poly.pdbx_seq_one_letter_code
_entity_poly.pdbx_strand_id
1 'polypeptide(L)'
;MNFLLRGLIQIINEGRSTALTSLADSWAYKIFSSQLYGIPVQIFWAIGFVVLSALLYNRHRFGAQVKVVGDNPDSAQQMGIDVKRVRVKVFVFVGIGAAIAGTFS
;
A
#
# COMPACT_ATOMS: atom_id res chain seq x y z
N MET A 1 15.77 17.16 -14.27
CA MET A 1 16.65 17.42 -13.11
C MET A 1 16.78 16.23 -12.14
N ASN A 2 15.70 15.51 -11.81
CA ASN A 2 15.75 14.42 -10.80
C ASN A 2 16.66 13.22 -11.15
N PHE A 3 16.83 12.88 -12.42
CA PHE A 3 17.66 11.74 -12.83
C PHE A 3 19.14 11.92 -12.51
N LEU A 4 19.69 13.12 -12.74
CA LEU A 4 21.07 13.45 -12.43
C LEU A 4 21.34 13.43 -10.93
N LEU A 5 20.43 14.01 -10.14
CA LEU A 5 20.54 14.02 -8.67
C LEU A 5 20.43 12.61 -8.08
N ARG A 6 19.51 11.75 -8.57
CA ARG A 6 19.41 10.35 -8.12
C ARG A 6 20.65 9.54 -8.50
N GLY A 7 21.19 9.73 -9.71
CA GLY A 7 22.41 9.07 -10.14
C GLY A 7 23.61 9.45 -9.27
N LEU A 8 23.76 10.74 -8.95
CA LEU A 8 24.83 11.23 -8.08
C LEU A 8 24.70 10.65 -6.65
N ILE A 9 23.49 10.66 -6.09
CA ILE A 9 23.21 10.09 -4.75
C ILE A 9 23.52 8.59 -4.72
N GLN A 10 23.24 7.84 -5.78
CA GLN A 10 23.49 6.40 -5.83
C GLN A 10 24.96 6.04 -5.98
N ILE A 11 25.73 6.87 -6.69
CA ILE A 11 27.19 6.75 -6.78
C ILE A 11 27.83 7.06 -5.43
N ILE A 12 27.37 8.11 -4.75
CA ILE A 12 27.89 8.52 -3.42
C ILE A 12 27.54 7.48 -2.35
N ASN A 13 26.36 6.85 -2.43
CA ASN A 13 25.94 5.81 -1.49
C ASN A 13 26.48 4.40 -1.85
N GLU A 14 27.37 4.26 -2.85
CA GLU A 14 27.94 2.98 -3.32
C GLU A 14 26.89 1.89 -3.62
N GLY A 15 25.67 2.27 -4.00
CA GLY A 15 24.55 1.34 -4.17
C GLY A 15 24.08 0.65 -2.88
N ARG A 16 24.59 1.03 -1.70
CA ARG A 16 24.03 0.60 -0.42
C ARG A 16 22.90 1.56 -0.06
N SER A 17 21.68 1.03 0.04
CA SER A 17 20.62 1.71 0.79
C SER A 17 21.20 1.99 2.17
N THR A 18 21.39 3.27 2.48
CA THR A 18 21.77 3.75 3.81
C THR A 18 20.65 3.38 4.76
N ALA A 19 20.68 2.13 5.23
CA ALA A 19 20.14 1.77 6.50
C ALA A 19 20.80 2.73 7.49
N LEU A 20 20.00 3.62 8.08
CA LEU A 20 20.38 4.38 9.26
C LEU A 20 20.78 3.37 10.34
N THR A 21 22.04 2.96 10.35
CA THR A 21 22.64 2.05 11.32
C THR A 21 22.66 2.67 12.72
N SER A 22 22.34 3.96 12.86
CA SER A 22 22.15 4.61 14.17
C SER A 22 20.76 4.37 14.80
N LEU A 23 19.82 3.72 14.10
CA LEU A 23 18.52 3.25 14.64
C LEU A 23 18.37 1.71 14.60
N ALA A 24 19.45 0.98 14.36
CA ALA A 24 19.43 -0.49 14.22
C ALA A 24 18.86 -1.24 15.45
N ASP A 25 18.87 -0.61 16.63
CA ASP A 25 18.30 -1.17 17.87
C ASP A 25 16.80 -0.86 18.07
N SER A 26 16.18 -0.06 17.21
CA SER A 26 14.74 0.22 17.31
C SER A 26 13.91 -0.93 16.72
N TRP A 27 12.92 -1.41 17.47
CA TRP A 27 11.96 -2.44 17.06
C TRP A 27 11.29 -2.14 15.70
N ALA A 28 11.09 -0.86 15.38
CA ALA A 28 10.57 -0.40 14.09
C ALA A 28 11.50 -0.81 12.92
N TYR A 29 12.82 -0.66 13.04
CA TYR A 29 13.75 -1.02 11.96
C TYR A 29 13.69 -2.53 11.65
N LYS A 30 13.53 -3.37 12.68
CA LYS A 30 13.38 -4.83 12.51
C LYS A 30 12.09 -5.21 11.76
N ILE A 31 11.01 -4.45 11.88
CA ILE A 31 9.72 -4.75 11.25
C ILE A 31 9.62 -4.17 9.83
N PHE A 32 10.36 -3.11 9.51
CA PHE A 32 10.27 -2.41 8.22
C PHE A 32 11.44 -2.67 7.26
N SER A 33 12.64 -2.97 7.77
CA SER A 33 13.87 -3.00 6.95
C SER A 33 14.74 -4.25 7.15
N SER A 34 14.35 -5.18 8.02
CA SER A 34 15.12 -6.42 8.19
C SER A 34 14.95 -7.39 7.02
N GLN A 35 15.89 -8.33 6.92
CA GLN A 35 15.80 -9.48 6.03
C GLN A 35 15.61 -10.73 6.89
N LEU A 36 14.50 -11.44 6.65
CA LEU A 36 14.24 -12.74 7.26
C LEU A 36 14.69 -13.81 6.27
N TYR A 37 15.73 -14.59 6.61
CA TYR A 37 16.21 -15.70 5.78
C TYR A 37 16.53 -15.30 4.32
N GLY A 38 17.06 -14.09 4.10
CA GLY A 38 17.36 -13.56 2.76
C GLY A 38 16.15 -12.96 2.01
N ILE A 39 14.96 -12.99 2.62
CA ILE A 39 13.73 -12.39 2.08
C ILE A 39 13.50 -11.03 2.78
N PRO A 40 13.42 -9.93 2.02
CA PRO A 40 13.08 -8.62 2.56
C PRO A 40 11.69 -8.63 3.22
N VAL A 41 11.57 -8.09 4.44
CA VAL A 41 10.30 -8.10 5.21
C VAL A 41 9.15 -7.38 4.49
N GLN A 42 9.46 -6.49 3.55
CA GLN A 42 8.49 -5.79 2.70
C GLN A 42 7.58 -6.76 1.92
N ILE A 43 8.07 -7.94 1.54
CA ILE A 43 7.27 -8.95 0.85
C ILE A 43 6.12 -9.46 1.73
N PHE A 44 6.37 -9.66 3.03
CA PHE A 44 5.33 -10.10 3.96
C PHE A 44 4.26 -9.02 4.15
N TRP A 45 4.65 -7.75 4.21
CA TRP A 45 3.71 -6.64 4.23
C TRP A 45 2.87 -6.54 2.95
N ALA A 46 3.49 -6.73 1.78
CA ALA A 46 2.79 -6.76 0.50
C ALA A 46 1.77 -7.92 0.46
N ILE A 47 2.18 -9.13 0.84
CA ILE A 47 1.30 -10.30 0.90
C ILE A 47 0.15 -10.05 1.89
N GLY A 48 0.45 -9.53 3.09
CA GLY A 48 -0.56 -9.21 4.09
C GLY A 48 -1.59 -8.20 3.58
N PHE A 49 -1.12 -7.14 2.90
CA PHE A 49 -2.00 -6.14 2.30
C PHE A 49 -2.87 -6.73 1.18
N VAL A 50 -2.31 -7.59 0.33
CA VAL A 50 -3.06 -8.28 -0.74
C VAL A 50 -4.14 -9.19 -0.15
N VAL A 51 -3.81 -9.99 0.86
CA VAL A 51 -4.77 -10.88 1.53
C VAL A 51 -5.88 -10.08 2.19
N LEU A 52 -5.53 -9.01 2.92
CA LEU A 52 -6.52 -8.13 3.54
C LEU A 52 -7.43 -7.47 2.50
N SER A 53 -6.86 -6.98 1.40
CA SER A 53 -7.59 -6.40 0.27
C SER A 53 -8.54 -7.41 -0.36
N ALA A 54 -8.08 -8.64 -0.58
CA ALA A 54 -8.88 -9.72 -1.16
C ALA A 54 -10.04 -10.12 -0.25
N LEU A 55 -9.81 -10.19 1.07
CA LEU A 55 -10.87 -10.47 2.05
C LEU A 55 -11.88 -9.34 2.12
N LEU A 56 -11.41 -8.09 2.16
CA LEU A 56 -12.29 -6.92 2.19
C LEU A 56 -13.14 -6.82 0.90
N TYR A 57 -12.56 -7.14 -0.25
CA TYR A 57 -13.26 -7.10 -1.54
C TYR A 57 -14.22 -8.28 -1.75
N ASN A 58 -13.87 -9.49 -1.30
CA ASN A 58 -14.67 -10.68 -1.56
C ASN A 58 -15.66 -11.03 -0.44
N ARG A 59 -15.34 -10.74 0.82
CA ARG A 59 -16.17 -11.13 1.97
C ARG A 59 -16.85 -9.99 2.69
N HIS A 60 -16.43 -8.73 2.49
CA HIS A 60 -17.01 -7.61 3.23
C HIS A 60 -18.11 -6.89 2.43
N ARG A 61 -19.07 -6.27 3.13
CA ARG A 61 -20.14 -5.45 2.52
C ARG A 61 -19.60 -4.29 1.67
N PHE A 62 -18.42 -3.79 2.03
CA PHE A 62 -17.70 -2.78 1.24
C PHE A 62 -17.44 -3.29 -0.19
N GLY A 63 -16.87 -4.48 -0.35
CA GLY A 63 -16.60 -5.07 -1.66
C GLY A 63 -17.87 -5.31 -2.48
N ALA A 64 -18.96 -5.76 -1.84
CA ALA A 64 -20.25 -5.92 -2.51
C ALA A 64 -20.82 -4.59 -3.03
N GLN A 65 -20.76 -3.52 -2.22
CA GLN A 65 -21.17 -2.18 -2.63
C GLN A 65 -20.32 -1.67 -3.79
N VAL A 66 -19.01 -1.90 -3.76
CA VAL A 66 -18.10 -1.50 -4.85
C VAL A 66 -18.43 -2.23 -6.15
N LYS A 67 -18.73 -3.54 -6.10
CA LYS A 67 -19.11 -4.33 -7.28
C LYS A 67 -20.39 -3.81 -7.93
N VAL A 68 -21.42 -3.57 -7.14
CA VAL A 68 -22.72 -3.06 -7.63
C VAL A 68 -22.59 -1.64 -8.21
N VAL A 69 -21.86 -0.77 -7.53
CA VAL A 69 -21.61 0.60 -8.01
C VAL A 69 -20.73 0.62 -9.27
N GLY A 70 -19.82 -0.34 -9.40
CA GLY A 70 -18.97 -0.51 -10.58
C GLY A 70 -19.71 -1.06 -11.80
N ASP A 71 -20.72 -1.90 -11.59
CA ASP A 71 -21.57 -2.45 -12.66
C ASP A 71 -22.54 -1.39 -13.19
N ASN A 72 -23.40 -0.85 -12.33
CA ASN A 72 -24.31 0.24 -12.71
C ASN A 72 -24.57 1.21 -11.54
N PRO A 73 -24.00 2.43 -11.58
CA PRO A 73 -24.18 3.41 -10.50
C PRO A 73 -25.62 3.92 -10.38
N ASP A 74 -26.38 3.97 -11.47
CA ASP A 74 -27.77 4.46 -11.44
C ASP A 74 -28.67 3.43 -10.76
N SER A 75 -28.48 2.15 -11.06
CA SER A 75 -29.15 1.04 -10.37
C SER A 75 -28.76 0.98 -8.88
N ALA A 76 -27.48 1.20 -8.56
CA ALA A 76 -27.03 1.26 -7.18
C ALA A 76 -27.74 2.38 -6.39
N GLN A 77 -27.95 3.56 -6.98
CA GLN A 77 -28.70 4.65 -6.35
C GLN A 77 -30.18 4.29 -6.15
N GLN A 78 -30.80 3.62 -7.11
CA GLN A 78 -32.18 3.14 -6.98
C GLN A 78 -32.34 2.12 -5.85
N MET A 79 -31.29 1.34 -5.56
CA MET A 79 -31.24 0.41 -4.41
C MET A 79 -30.90 1.10 -3.06
N GLY A 80 -30.84 2.44 -3.03
CA GLY A 80 -30.54 3.21 -1.82
C GLY A 80 -29.05 3.26 -1.44
N ILE A 81 -28.15 2.86 -2.34
CA ILE A 81 -26.69 2.94 -2.12
C ILE A 81 -26.20 4.33 -2.49
N ASP A 82 -25.57 5.03 -1.55
CA ASP A 82 -24.90 6.30 -1.82
C ASP A 82 -23.59 6.06 -2.60
N VAL A 83 -23.69 6.14 -3.93
CA VAL A 83 -22.57 5.99 -4.87
C VAL A 83 -21.42 6.93 -4.57
N LYS A 84 -21.69 8.18 -4.17
CA LYS A 84 -20.64 9.17 -3.88
C LYS A 84 -19.81 8.71 -2.69
N ARG A 85 -20.46 8.27 -1.60
CA ARG A 85 -19.76 7.75 -0.42
C ARG A 85 -18.96 6.49 -0.72
N VAL A 86 -19.51 5.57 -1.53
CA VAL A 86 -18.78 4.36 -1.93
C VAL A 86 -17.52 4.73 -2.71
N ARG A 87 -17.59 5.63 -3.69
CA ARG A 87 -16.41 6.11 -4.44
C ARG A 87 -15.36 6.73 -3.54
N VAL A 88 -15.74 7.60 -2.60
CA VAL A 88 -14.79 8.20 -1.65
C VAL A 88 -14.09 7.12 -0.82
N LYS A 89 -14.82 6.13 -0.30
CA LYS A 89 -14.22 5.01 0.44
C LYS A 89 -13.23 4.19 -0.40
N VAL A 90 -13.51 3.98 -1.69
CA VAL A 90 -12.56 3.32 -2.60
C VAL A 90 -11.29 4.14 -2.76
N PHE A 91 -11.39 5.46 -2.98
CA PHE A 91 -10.22 6.31 -3.10
C PHE A 91 -9.39 6.35 -1.81
N VAL A 92 -10.03 6.42 -0.64
CA VAL A 92 -9.34 6.34 0.65
C VAL A 92 -8.61 5.01 0.79
N PHE A 93 -9.25 3.89 0.41
CA PHE A 93 -8.63 2.57 0.46
C PHE A 93 -7.38 2.46 -0.44
N VAL A 94 -7.46 2.99 -1.67
CA VAL A 94 -6.29 3.06 -2.57
C VAL A 94 -5.20 3.97 -1.99
N GLY A 95 -5.58 5.10 -1.40
CA GLY A 95 -4.65 6.01 -0.74
C GLY A 95 -3.90 5.37 0.42
N ILE A 96 -4.56 4.54 1.23
CA ILE A 96 -3.91 3.76 2.31
C ILE A 96 -2.89 2.80 1.70
N GLY A 97 -3.23 2.09 0.63
CA GLY A 97 -2.29 1.21 -0.07
C GLY A 97 -1.08 1.96 -0.62
N ALA A 98 -1.29 3.13 -1.21
CA ALA A 98 -0.22 3.98 -1.74
C ALA A 98 0.71 4.52 -0.62
N ALA A 99 0.15 4.92 0.53
CA ALA A 99 0.93 5.37 1.67
C ALA A 99 1.81 4.25 2.25
N ILE A 100 1.26 3.04 2.35
CA ILE A 100 2.01 1.85 2.77
C ILE A 100 3.14 1.56 1.77
N ALA A 101 2.84 1.55 0.47
CA ALA A 101 3.85 1.33 -0.57
C ALA A 101 4.96 2.40 -0.56
N GLY A 102 4.60 3.67 -0.39
CA GLY A 102 5.55 4.77 -0.29
C GLY A 102 6.45 4.70 0.95
N THR A 103 5.98 4.09 2.04
CA THR A 103 6.80 3.86 3.25
C THR A 103 7.93 2.86 3.00
N PHE A 104 7.78 1.97 2.01
CA PHE A 104 8.78 0.97 1.65
C PHE A 104 9.69 1.38 0.47
N SER A 105 9.43 2.54 -0.15
CA SER A 105 10.20 3.06 -1.30
C SER A 105 11.34 3.96 -0.86
#